data_AF-A0AAV6Q728-F1
#
_entry.id   AF-A0AAV6Q728-F1
#
_cell.length_a   1.000
_cell.length_b   1.000
_cell.length_c   1.000
_cell.angle_alpha   90.00
_cell.angle_beta   90.00
_cell.angle_gamma   90.00
#
_symmetry.space_group_name_H-M   'P 1'
#
loop_
_entity.id
_entity.type
_entity.pdbx_description
1 polymer ?
#
loop_
_entity_poly.entity_id
_entity_poly.type
_entity_poly.pdbx_seq_one_letter_code
_entity_poly.pdbx_strand_id
1 'polypeptide(L)'
;MTSVLGFALLGLALIAGPCVAFIPIGGGSSTHVSITGMALLGKVKEVCQAVADEGGYEFKPTGSSPEELVQGCLGPTATGIVSGAKFHTALQEIYTQNGLVDRDFSNSAPHHFNSETFNEGRGLILEGMGAIKANIRSESYKAAREALGRVLHTLQDFYSHSNWVELQNTEPYINLLRPDLPLDNLADVNTPTCSDCESGSCPNPILPNILREKKLTSGYMGVYFSSKPKGKCSHGGKGDLTSTIVPRGGISKDERRFDNIAAHNAAVNLATSASTQLLEDIVLAVGNKEFLKMMGIARSSVVCFVIDTTGSMSDDIAEARKVVYEIIDSKKGTQDEPSEYILVPFNDPDFGPMFRTEDPDKMKKAISDLKPRGGGDIPEMCLSALQLALTGAPSSSHIYVFTDAAAKDIELKDTIAALIRTSKSTVSFFMTSRSKKRRRRATSSAFDAYKELALASGGQAIEVSKKQLPQATGVIRDTSTSALVGLSCSTDL
;
A
#
# COMPACT_ATOMS: atom_id res chain seq x y z
N MET A 1 48.59 0.20 -21.55
CA MET A 1 47.50 -0.71 -21.97
C MET A 1 47.06 -1.49 -20.74
N THR A 2 46.45 -0.85 -19.74
CA THR A 2 44.99 -0.75 -19.51
C THR A 2 44.29 -2.11 -19.41
N SER A 3 44.11 -2.60 -18.18
CA SER A 3 42.79 -2.96 -17.65
C SER A 3 42.92 -3.34 -16.17
N VAL A 4 42.63 -2.38 -15.30
CA VAL A 4 42.33 -2.61 -13.88
C VAL A 4 40.90 -2.10 -13.70
N LEU A 5 39.93 -3.01 -13.63
CA LEU A 5 38.59 -2.70 -13.15
C LEU A 5 38.48 -3.27 -11.73
N GLY A 6 38.88 -2.45 -10.76
CA GLY A 6 38.64 -2.66 -9.35
C GLY A 6 37.36 -1.95 -8.93
N PHE A 7 36.59 -2.63 -8.10
CA PHE A 7 35.40 -2.17 -7.40
C PHE A 7 35.51 -0.73 -6.88
N ALA A 8 34.53 0.11 -7.23
CA ALA A 8 34.29 1.40 -6.61
C ALA A 8 32.79 1.56 -6.34
N LEU A 9 32.37 1.15 -5.15
CA LEU A 9 31.04 1.45 -4.60
C LEU A 9 31.18 1.51 -3.08
N LEU A 10 31.67 2.64 -2.57
CA LEU A 10 31.36 3.16 -1.23
C LEU A 10 32.02 4.53 -1.07
N GLY A 11 31.24 5.50 -0.60
CA GLY A 11 31.77 6.72 -0.01
C GLY A 11 31.30 8.02 -0.66
N LEU A 12 30.13 8.50 -0.24
CA LEU A 12 29.90 9.93 0.05
C LEU A 12 28.57 10.07 0.81
N ALA A 13 28.59 9.60 2.06
CA ALA A 13 27.70 10.10 3.09
C ALA A 13 28.53 10.99 4.01
N LEU A 14 27.91 12.09 4.46
CA LEU A 14 28.38 13.08 5.45
C LEU A 14 29.27 14.20 4.89
N ILE A 15 28.67 15.38 4.69
CA ILE A 15 28.85 16.57 5.54
C ILE A 15 27.75 17.57 5.13
N ALA A 16 26.72 17.73 5.98
CA ALA A 16 25.89 18.94 6.04
C ALA A 16 25.22 18.97 7.43
N GLY A 17 25.31 20.11 8.13
CA GLY A 17 24.73 20.30 9.47
C GLY A 17 23.20 20.22 9.49
N PRO A 18 22.58 20.36 10.67
CA PRO A 18 21.13 20.22 10.83
C PRO A 18 20.41 21.41 10.19
N CYS A 19 20.19 21.35 8.87
CA CYS A 19 19.24 22.19 8.16
C CYS A 19 17.92 21.41 8.01
N VAL A 20 16.88 21.91 8.68
CA VAL A 20 15.49 21.47 8.56
C VAL A 20 14.96 21.96 7.21
N ALA A 21 14.88 21.04 6.26
CA ALA A 21 14.41 21.25 4.90
C ALA A 21 13.34 20.22 4.53
N PHE A 22 12.41 20.58 3.65
CA PHE A 22 11.56 19.67 2.89
C PHE A 22 12.43 18.83 1.92
N ILE A 23 13.25 17.92 2.45
CA ILE A 23 14.09 16.99 1.68
C ILE A 23 13.41 15.61 1.64
N PRO A 24 13.49 14.86 0.52
CA PRO A 24 12.76 13.60 0.30
C PRO A 24 12.95 12.54 1.38
N ILE A 25 14.13 12.47 2.01
CA ILE A 25 14.46 11.57 3.12
C ILE A 25 15.52 12.28 3.98
N GLY A 26 15.14 12.74 5.17
CA GLY A 26 16.07 13.40 6.11
C GLY A 26 15.48 13.49 7.52
N GLY A 27 16.33 13.34 8.54
CA GLY A 27 15.97 13.32 9.97
C GLY A 27 15.63 14.69 10.58
N GLY A 28 14.94 15.55 9.83
CA GLY A 28 14.37 16.80 10.32
C GLY A 28 12.93 16.62 10.81
N SER A 29 12.42 17.53 11.64
CA SER A 29 11.08 17.43 12.24
C SER A 29 9.92 17.72 11.27
N SER A 30 10.17 18.36 10.12
CA SER A 30 9.13 18.92 9.24
C SER A 30 9.49 18.74 7.75
N THR A 31 9.42 17.51 7.26
CA THR A 31 9.58 17.14 5.84
C THR A 31 8.22 16.78 5.25
N HIS A 32 8.09 16.68 3.92
CA HIS A 32 6.85 16.13 3.32
C HIS A 32 6.48 14.76 3.89
N VAL A 33 7.49 13.91 4.14
CA VAL A 33 7.30 12.59 4.74
C VAL A 33 6.76 12.72 6.17
N SER A 34 7.29 13.63 7.00
CA SER A 34 6.79 13.78 8.37
C SER A 34 5.38 14.40 8.42
N ILE A 35 5.08 15.38 7.57
CA ILE A 35 3.73 15.95 7.41
C ILE A 35 2.74 14.87 6.99
N THR A 36 3.09 14.09 5.97
CA THR A 36 2.30 12.96 5.47
C THR A 36 2.08 11.91 6.56
N GLY A 37 3.13 11.56 7.31
CA GLY A 37 3.04 10.61 8.41
C GLY A 37 2.13 11.08 9.54
N MET A 38 2.22 12.35 9.94
CA MET A 38 1.32 12.92 10.96
C MET A 38 -0.14 12.85 10.53
N ALA A 39 -0.45 13.26 9.29
CA ALA A 39 -1.82 13.23 8.77
C ALA A 39 -2.37 11.80 8.66
N LEU A 40 -1.58 10.85 8.15
CA LEU A 40 -1.99 9.45 7.98
C LEU A 40 -2.20 8.75 9.33
N LEU A 41 -1.27 8.88 10.27
CA LEU A 41 -1.41 8.26 11.59
C LEU A 41 -2.59 8.84 12.36
N GLY A 42 -2.80 10.16 12.28
CA GLY A 42 -3.96 10.83 12.85
C GLY A 42 -5.27 10.30 12.26
N LYS A 43 -5.39 10.26 10.92
CA LYS A 43 -6.61 9.78 10.26
C LYS A 43 -6.87 8.31 10.52
N VAL A 44 -5.84 7.46 10.47
CA VAL A 44 -5.97 6.04 10.81
C VAL A 44 -6.49 5.87 12.23
N LYS A 45 -5.96 6.62 13.19
CA LYS A 45 -6.43 6.59 14.59
C LYS A 45 -7.91 6.95 14.70
N GLU A 46 -8.36 7.99 14.01
CA GLU A 46 -9.77 8.40 13.97
C GLU A 46 -10.67 7.32 13.36
N VAL A 47 -10.27 6.74 12.22
CA VAL A 47 -11.04 5.68 11.55
C VAL A 47 -11.10 4.42 12.43
N CYS A 48 -10.01 4.08 13.11
CA CYS A 48 -9.96 2.95 14.03
C CYS A 48 -10.84 3.17 15.27
N GLN A 49 -10.92 4.39 15.80
CA GLN A 49 -11.88 4.73 16.85
C GLN A 49 -13.32 4.53 16.36
N ALA A 50 -13.65 5.01 15.15
CA ALA A 50 -14.99 4.84 14.60
C ALA A 50 -15.38 3.35 14.43
N VAL A 51 -14.45 2.51 13.95
CA VAL A 51 -14.67 1.06 13.85
C VAL A 51 -14.80 0.40 15.22
N ALA A 52 -14.05 0.87 16.22
CA ALA A 52 -14.17 0.37 17.59
C ALA A 52 -15.51 0.71 18.24
N ASP A 53 -16.00 1.93 18.03
CA ASP A 53 -17.31 2.37 18.50
C ASP A 53 -18.43 1.55 17.85
N GLU A 54 -18.36 1.31 16.53
CA GLU A 54 -19.28 0.42 15.81
C GLU A 54 -19.22 -1.03 16.30
N GLY A 55 -18.01 -1.51 16.64
CA GLY A 55 -17.78 -2.86 17.16
C GLY A 55 -18.05 -3.04 18.65
N GLY A 56 -18.35 -1.96 19.38
CA GLY A 56 -18.64 -2.00 20.82
C GLY A 56 -17.44 -2.38 21.70
N TYR A 57 -16.21 -2.03 21.30
CA TYR A 57 -15.01 -2.28 22.09
C TYR A 57 -14.19 -1.01 22.35
N GLU A 58 -13.36 -1.06 23.39
CA GLU A 58 -12.57 0.08 23.82
C GLU A 58 -11.31 0.26 22.95
N PHE A 59 -11.10 1.46 22.39
CA PHE A 59 -9.90 1.84 21.66
C PHE A 59 -9.08 2.87 22.45
N LYS A 60 -8.00 2.41 23.11
CA LYS A 60 -7.11 3.25 23.92
C LYS A 60 -5.64 3.03 23.56
N PRO A 61 -5.20 3.41 22.34
CA PRO A 61 -3.77 3.39 22.04
C PRO A 61 -3.04 4.38 22.96
N THR A 62 -2.03 3.89 23.67
CA THR A 62 -1.08 4.64 24.50
C THR A 62 -0.05 5.42 23.68
N GLY A 63 0.11 5.08 22.40
CA GLY A 63 1.00 5.75 21.45
C GLY A 63 0.45 5.79 20.03
N SER A 64 1.35 5.92 19.06
CA SER A 64 1.04 5.98 17.61
C SER A 64 1.92 5.01 16.82
N SER A 65 2.45 3.97 17.49
CA SER A 65 3.18 2.93 16.78
C SER A 65 2.21 2.18 15.85
N PRO A 66 2.65 1.81 14.64
CA PRO A 66 1.83 1.04 13.71
C PRO A 66 1.27 -0.25 14.31
N GLU A 67 2.05 -0.96 15.13
CA GLU A 67 1.65 -2.19 15.81
C GLU A 67 0.48 -1.95 16.77
N GLU A 68 0.59 -0.91 17.59
CA GLU A 68 -0.43 -0.56 18.58
C GLU A 68 -1.70 -0.06 17.91
N LEU A 69 -1.58 0.76 16.87
CA LEU A 69 -2.74 1.22 16.11
C LEU A 69 -3.43 0.05 15.43
N VAL A 70 -2.70 -0.86 14.79
CA VAL A 70 -3.27 -2.07 14.17
C VAL A 70 -3.97 -2.93 15.21
N GLN A 71 -3.32 -3.23 16.34
CA GLN A 71 -3.91 -4.08 17.37
C GLN A 71 -5.16 -3.44 17.99
N GLY A 72 -5.11 -2.14 18.31
CA GLY A 72 -6.27 -1.42 18.82
C GLY A 72 -7.41 -1.38 17.80
N CYS A 73 -7.10 -1.13 16.52
CA CYS A 73 -8.07 -1.05 15.44
C CYS A 73 -8.81 -2.36 15.21
N LEU A 74 -8.13 -3.49 15.35
CA LEU A 74 -8.68 -4.82 15.14
C LEU A 74 -9.49 -5.35 16.34
N GLY A 75 -9.33 -4.73 17.51
CA GLY A 75 -10.11 -5.02 18.71
C GLY A 75 -9.70 -6.33 19.43
N PRO A 76 -10.43 -6.67 20.51
CA PRO A 76 -10.06 -7.76 21.43
C PRO A 76 -10.21 -9.16 20.85
N THR A 77 -10.90 -9.32 19.73
CA THR A 77 -11.08 -10.60 19.03
C THR A 77 -9.91 -10.97 18.13
N ALA A 78 -8.96 -10.05 17.90
CA ALA A 78 -7.75 -10.34 17.15
C ALA A 78 -6.87 -11.34 17.92
N THR A 79 -6.80 -12.58 17.45
CA THR A 79 -6.00 -13.62 18.09
C THR A 79 -4.53 -13.51 17.67
N GLY A 80 -3.65 -13.12 18.60
CA GLY A 80 -2.19 -13.09 18.40
C GLY A 80 -1.57 -11.69 18.37
N ILE A 81 -0.24 -11.62 18.35
CA ILE A 81 0.51 -10.38 18.15
C ILE A 81 0.40 -10.03 16.65
N VAL A 82 -0.50 -9.12 16.30
CA VAL A 82 -0.65 -8.68 14.91
C VAL A 82 0.51 -7.76 14.57
N SER A 83 1.40 -8.22 13.68
CA SER A 83 2.52 -7.40 13.19
C SER A 83 2.00 -6.20 12.40
N GLY A 84 2.53 -5.01 12.69
CA GLY A 84 2.29 -3.78 11.93
C GLY A 84 2.99 -3.73 10.57
N ALA A 85 3.64 -4.81 10.12
CA ALA A 85 4.47 -4.81 8.91
C ALA A 85 3.74 -4.37 7.64
N LYS A 86 2.49 -4.81 7.41
CA LYS A 86 1.72 -4.39 6.22
C LYS A 86 1.33 -2.92 6.28
N PHE A 87 0.96 -2.42 7.46
CA PHE A 87 0.70 -1.00 7.67
C PHE A 87 1.98 -0.18 7.46
N HIS A 88 3.12 -0.65 7.98
CA HIS A 88 4.43 -0.07 7.69
C HIS A 88 4.75 -0.04 6.19
N THR A 89 4.53 -1.14 5.46
CA THR A 89 4.71 -1.17 4.01
C THR A 89 3.80 -0.17 3.30
N ALA A 90 2.53 -0.09 3.70
CA ALA A 90 1.58 0.88 3.15
C ALA A 90 2.06 2.33 3.36
N LEU A 91 2.51 2.65 4.57
CA LEU A 91 3.10 3.97 4.87
C LEU A 91 4.34 4.24 4.01
N GLN A 92 5.26 3.27 3.88
CA GLN A 92 6.48 3.42 3.08
C GLN A 92 6.19 3.61 1.59
N GLU A 93 5.18 2.93 1.03
CA GLU A 93 4.76 3.15 -0.36
C GLU A 93 4.28 4.59 -0.58
N ILE A 94 3.49 5.13 0.36
CA ILE A 94 3.02 6.52 0.31
C ILE A 94 4.19 7.50 0.47
N TYR A 95 5.05 7.29 1.47
CA TYR A 95 6.20 8.17 1.74
C TYR A 95 7.18 8.21 0.58
N THR A 96 7.47 7.04 0.00
CA THR A 96 8.35 6.94 -1.16
C THR A 96 7.77 7.77 -2.30
N GLN A 97 6.49 7.58 -2.64
CA GLN A 97 5.88 8.27 -3.78
C GLN A 97 5.69 9.76 -3.54
N ASN A 98 5.50 10.17 -2.30
CA ASN A 98 5.52 11.57 -1.90
C ASN A 98 6.91 12.19 -2.16
N GLY A 99 7.99 11.58 -1.68
CA GLY A 99 9.35 12.10 -1.90
C GLY A 99 9.85 11.98 -3.35
N LEU A 100 9.29 11.05 -4.14
CA LEU A 100 9.65 10.90 -5.56
C LEU A 100 9.16 12.05 -6.43
N VAL A 101 8.20 12.85 -5.99
CA VAL A 101 7.69 13.97 -6.79
C VAL A 101 8.79 15.00 -7.06
N ASP A 102 9.60 15.35 -6.06
CA ASP A 102 10.76 16.24 -6.22
C ASP A 102 11.76 15.77 -7.28
N ARG A 103 11.88 14.44 -7.47
CA ARG A 103 12.80 13.84 -8.44
C ARG A 103 12.15 13.77 -9.82
N ASP A 104 11.00 13.10 -9.89
CA ASP A 104 10.34 12.71 -11.14
C ASP A 104 9.66 13.91 -11.81
N PHE A 105 9.28 14.92 -11.02
CA PHE A 105 8.61 16.14 -11.46
C PHE A 105 9.38 17.42 -11.10
N SER A 106 10.69 17.32 -10.88
CA SER A 106 11.60 18.43 -10.52
C SER A 106 11.45 19.74 -11.32
N ASN A 107 11.03 19.65 -12.59
CA ASN A 107 10.84 20.81 -13.48
C ASN A 107 9.37 21.04 -13.86
N SER A 108 8.44 20.43 -13.13
CA SER A 108 7.00 20.56 -13.37
C SER A 108 6.40 21.58 -12.41
N ALA A 109 6.28 22.83 -12.86
CA ALA A 109 5.67 23.89 -12.06
C ALA A 109 4.31 23.51 -11.44
N PRO A 110 3.37 22.83 -12.14
CA PRO A 110 2.09 22.41 -11.56
C PRO A 110 2.20 21.44 -10.37
N HIS A 111 3.16 20.53 -10.38
CA HIS A 111 3.33 19.54 -9.30
C HIS A 111 3.81 20.19 -8.00
N HIS A 112 4.42 21.38 -8.12
CA HIS A 112 5.00 22.14 -7.03
C HIS A 112 4.29 23.49 -6.81
N PHE A 113 3.16 23.76 -7.48
CA PHE A 113 2.49 25.07 -7.44
C PHE A 113 3.40 26.29 -7.74
N ASN A 114 4.50 26.08 -8.45
CA ASN A 114 5.41 27.13 -8.84
C ASN A 114 4.83 27.98 -9.98
N SER A 115 5.37 29.18 -10.15
CA SER A 115 5.10 30.05 -11.30
C SER A 115 3.61 30.33 -11.57
N GLU A 116 2.82 30.44 -10.49
CA GLU A 116 1.37 30.73 -10.52
C GLU A 116 0.51 29.69 -11.25
N THR A 117 0.99 28.44 -11.39
CA THR A 117 0.30 27.31 -12.05
C THR A 117 -0.81 26.68 -11.18
N PHE A 118 -1.61 27.52 -10.51
CA PHE A 118 -2.61 27.08 -9.52
C PHE A 118 -3.73 26.23 -10.12
N ASN A 119 -4.18 26.55 -11.33
CA ASN A 119 -5.26 25.80 -12.00
C ASN A 119 -4.78 24.40 -12.37
N GLU A 120 -3.58 24.30 -12.93
CA GLU A 120 -2.95 23.04 -13.33
C GLU A 120 -2.62 22.18 -12.11
N GLY A 121 -2.03 22.77 -11.06
CA GLY A 121 -1.74 22.08 -9.80
C GLY A 121 -3.01 21.54 -9.13
N ARG A 122 -4.09 22.33 -9.11
CA ARG A 122 -5.41 21.86 -8.66
C ARG A 122 -5.94 20.71 -9.54
N GLY A 123 -5.75 20.79 -10.85
CA GLY A 123 -6.12 19.71 -11.78
C GLY A 123 -5.47 18.38 -11.40
N LEU A 124 -4.16 18.39 -11.12
CA LEU A 124 -3.41 17.20 -10.69
C LEU A 124 -3.94 16.62 -9.37
N ILE A 125 -4.28 17.49 -8.40
CA ILE A 125 -4.87 17.05 -7.12
C ILE A 125 -6.23 16.37 -7.38
N LEU A 126 -7.11 16.99 -8.14
CA LEU A 126 -8.46 16.47 -8.39
C LEU A 126 -8.45 15.16 -9.18
N GLU A 127 -7.60 15.06 -10.21
CA GLU A 127 -7.41 13.82 -10.97
C GLU A 127 -6.86 12.71 -10.06
N GLY A 128 -5.83 13.03 -9.27
CA GLY A 128 -5.25 12.07 -8.33
C GLY A 128 -6.23 11.61 -7.26
N MET A 129 -7.07 12.49 -6.72
CA MET A 129 -8.15 12.13 -5.79
C MET A 129 -9.17 11.18 -6.45
N GLY A 130 -9.54 11.42 -7.71
CA GLY A 130 -10.36 10.50 -8.49
C GLY A 130 -9.70 9.13 -8.66
N ALA A 131 -8.41 9.11 -9.00
CA ALA A 131 -7.64 7.88 -9.16
C ALA A 131 -7.51 7.09 -7.85
N ILE A 132 -7.28 7.75 -6.71
CA ILE A 132 -7.21 7.09 -5.39
C ILE A 132 -8.53 6.38 -5.09
N LYS A 133 -9.66 7.10 -5.20
CA LYS A 133 -10.99 6.55 -4.92
C LYS A 133 -11.32 5.39 -5.85
N ALA A 134 -11.00 5.49 -7.14
CA ALA A 134 -11.21 4.42 -8.12
C ALA A 134 -10.38 3.18 -7.80
N ASN A 135 -9.09 3.35 -7.48
CA ASN A 135 -8.20 2.24 -7.15
C ASN A 135 -8.59 1.54 -5.85
N ILE A 136 -9.09 2.27 -4.84
CA ILE A 136 -9.61 1.64 -3.61
C ILE A 136 -10.83 0.77 -3.95
N ARG A 137 -11.78 1.27 -4.75
CA ARG A 137 -12.98 0.51 -5.15
C ARG A 137 -12.68 -0.73 -5.98
N SER A 138 -11.57 -0.73 -6.73
CA SER A 138 -11.11 -1.89 -7.50
C SER A 138 -10.09 -2.74 -6.73
N GLU A 139 -9.93 -2.54 -5.42
CA GLU A 139 -8.94 -3.20 -4.55
C GLU A 139 -7.47 -3.11 -5.02
N SER A 140 -7.16 -2.13 -5.88
CA SER A 140 -5.81 -1.82 -6.35
C SER A 140 -5.08 -0.94 -5.33
N TYR A 141 -4.92 -1.46 -4.10
CA TYR A 141 -4.49 -0.66 -2.96
C TYR A 141 -3.08 -0.07 -3.11
N LYS A 142 -2.17 -0.78 -3.78
CA LYS A 142 -0.82 -0.23 -4.05
C LYS A 142 -0.90 1.00 -4.95
N ALA A 143 -1.65 0.93 -6.06
CA ALA A 143 -1.84 2.07 -6.95
C ALA A 143 -2.53 3.24 -6.24
N ALA A 144 -3.49 2.96 -5.36
CA ALA A 144 -4.12 3.99 -4.52
C ALA A 144 -3.10 4.69 -3.61
N ARG A 145 -2.22 3.93 -2.95
CA ARG A 145 -1.16 4.47 -2.07
C ARG A 145 -0.12 5.28 -2.84
N GLU A 146 0.26 4.82 -4.03
CA GLU A 146 1.20 5.54 -4.86
C GLU A 146 0.61 6.87 -5.36
N ALA A 147 -0.66 6.88 -5.78
CA ALA A 147 -1.36 8.11 -6.15
C ALA A 147 -1.51 9.06 -4.94
N LEU A 148 -1.86 8.52 -3.77
CA LEU A 148 -1.97 9.30 -2.53
C LEU A 148 -0.67 10.02 -2.16
N GLY A 149 0.47 9.33 -2.24
CA GLY A 149 1.78 9.95 -1.98
C GLY A 149 2.05 11.15 -2.87
N ARG A 150 1.82 11.01 -4.18
CA ARG A 150 2.03 12.09 -5.16
C ARG A 150 1.10 13.28 -4.93
N VAL A 151 -0.19 13.03 -4.70
CA VAL A 151 -1.17 14.09 -4.46
C VAL A 151 -0.87 14.85 -3.17
N LEU A 152 -0.49 14.14 -2.10
CA LEU A 152 -0.13 14.77 -0.83
C LEU A 152 1.08 15.70 -0.98
N HIS A 153 2.09 15.31 -1.76
CA HIS A 153 3.23 16.17 -2.03
C HIS A 153 2.80 17.47 -2.71
N THR A 154 2.08 17.37 -3.83
CA THR A 154 1.59 18.55 -4.56
C THR A 154 0.70 19.45 -3.71
N LEU A 155 -0.17 18.88 -2.87
CA LEU A 155 -0.99 19.66 -1.95
C LEU A 155 -0.17 20.38 -0.87
N GLN A 156 0.89 19.75 -0.36
CA GLN A 156 1.76 20.33 0.66
C GLN A 156 2.59 21.49 0.09
N ASP A 157 3.09 21.36 -1.14
CA ASP A 157 3.86 22.39 -1.84
C ASP A 157 3.10 23.69 -2.06
N PHE A 158 1.78 23.63 -2.23
CA PHE A 158 0.97 24.84 -2.27
C PHE A 158 1.25 25.74 -1.04
N TYR A 159 1.36 25.17 0.15
CA TYR A 159 1.52 25.95 1.37
C TYR A 159 2.94 26.46 1.57
N SER A 160 3.96 25.78 1.06
CA SER A 160 5.35 26.23 1.12
C SER A 160 5.71 27.19 -0.03
N HIS A 161 5.11 27.04 -1.22
CA HIS A 161 5.52 27.77 -2.44
C HIS A 161 4.61 28.95 -2.81
N SER A 162 3.41 29.05 -2.24
CA SER A 162 2.49 30.21 -2.42
C SER A 162 2.63 31.27 -1.34
N ASN A 163 1.95 32.41 -1.49
CA ASN A 163 1.84 33.43 -0.43
C ASN A 163 0.67 33.18 0.56
N TRP A 164 0.09 31.97 0.61
CA TRP A 164 -1.12 31.69 1.42
C TRP A 164 -0.98 32.06 2.90
N VAL A 165 0.21 31.83 3.46
CA VAL A 165 0.54 32.17 4.86
C VAL A 165 0.68 33.68 5.04
N GLU A 166 1.35 34.35 4.10
CA GLU A 166 1.57 35.79 4.10
C GLU A 166 0.25 36.57 3.94
N LEU A 167 -0.75 35.96 3.30
CA LEU A 167 -2.14 36.45 3.27
C LEU A 167 -2.87 36.33 4.61
N GLN A 168 -2.23 35.80 5.65
CA GLN A 168 -2.77 35.59 7.00
C GLN A 168 -3.92 34.58 7.06
N ASN A 169 -3.97 33.66 6.10
CA ASN A 169 -4.92 32.55 6.16
C ASN A 169 -4.48 31.52 7.20
N THR A 170 -5.39 31.13 8.08
CA THR A 170 -5.14 30.14 9.13
C THR A 170 -5.79 28.78 8.85
N GLU A 171 -6.63 28.71 7.82
CA GLU A 171 -7.33 27.49 7.40
C GLU A 171 -6.79 26.96 6.06
N PRO A 172 -6.88 25.64 5.82
CA PRO A 172 -6.60 25.06 4.52
C PRO A 172 -7.44 25.65 3.38
N TYR A 173 -6.84 25.78 2.20
CA TYR A 173 -7.54 26.27 1.02
C TYR A 173 -8.40 25.16 0.38
N ILE A 174 -9.61 24.98 0.90
CA ILE A 174 -10.53 23.91 0.49
C ILE A 174 -10.84 23.90 -1.02
N ASN A 175 -10.70 25.04 -1.69
CA ASN A 175 -10.94 25.18 -3.13
C ASN A 175 -9.99 24.30 -3.96
N LEU A 176 -8.82 23.94 -3.44
CA LEU A 176 -7.91 22.98 -4.08
C LEU A 176 -8.49 21.55 -4.14
N LEU A 177 -9.38 21.20 -3.21
CA LEU A 177 -9.98 19.86 -3.10
C LEU A 177 -11.40 19.79 -3.69
N ARG A 178 -12.02 20.93 -3.99
CA ARG A 178 -13.45 21.03 -4.33
C ARG A 178 -13.65 21.63 -5.71
N PRO A 179 -13.90 20.84 -6.79
CA PRO A 179 -13.98 21.32 -8.17
C PRO A 179 -15.07 22.38 -8.40
N ASP A 180 -16.11 22.37 -7.56
CA ASP A 180 -17.24 23.29 -7.59
C ASP A 180 -16.91 24.72 -7.09
N LEU A 181 -15.78 24.90 -6.39
CA LEU A 181 -15.36 26.21 -5.90
C LEU A 181 -14.40 26.91 -6.87
N PRO A 182 -14.49 28.23 -7.07
CA PRO A 182 -13.58 28.94 -7.96
C PRO A 182 -12.18 29.12 -7.35
N LEU A 183 -11.15 29.28 -8.19
CA LEU A 183 -9.86 29.83 -7.76
C LEU A 183 -9.84 31.33 -8.06
N ASP A 184 -10.13 32.13 -7.06
CA ASP A 184 -10.30 33.57 -7.22
C ASP A 184 -9.04 34.37 -6.82
N ASN A 185 -9.00 35.61 -7.30
CA ASN A 185 -8.03 36.62 -6.91
C ASN A 185 -6.56 36.22 -7.13
N LEU A 186 -6.30 35.48 -8.21
CA LEU A 186 -4.95 35.11 -8.63
C LEU A 186 -4.21 36.35 -9.16
N ALA A 187 -2.92 36.45 -8.88
CA ALA A 187 -2.04 37.37 -9.57
C ALA A 187 -1.83 36.88 -11.02
N ASP A 188 -1.94 37.77 -12.00
CA ASP A 188 -1.56 37.47 -13.38
C ASP A 188 -0.06 37.69 -13.60
N VAL A 189 0.49 37.12 -14.67
CA VAL A 189 1.94 37.15 -14.99
C VAL A 189 2.58 38.55 -15.01
N ASN A 190 1.80 39.60 -15.27
CA ASN A 190 2.28 40.98 -15.35
C ASN A 190 2.09 41.77 -14.05
N THR A 191 1.31 41.26 -13.10
CA THR A 191 1.14 41.86 -11.78
C THR A 191 2.43 41.68 -10.95
N PRO A 192 3.16 42.75 -10.59
CA PRO A 192 4.32 42.64 -9.72
C PRO A 192 3.91 42.14 -8.33
N THR A 193 4.67 41.19 -7.78
CA THR A 193 4.34 40.56 -6.50
C THR A 193 5.42 40.66 -5.43
N CYS A 194 6.67 40.96 -5.83
CA CYS A 194 7.80 41.03 -4.90
C CYS A 194 8.54 42.38 -4.88
N SER A 195 8.99 42.77 -3.69
CA SER A 195 10.11 43.68 -3.49
C SER A 195 11.45 42.94 -3.58
N ASP A 196 12.51 43.65 -3.97
CA ASP A 196 13.87 43.11 -4.08
C ASP A 196 14.49 42.92 -2.69
N CYS A 197 14.89 41.69 -2.31
CA CYS A 197 15.72 41.47 -1.13
C CYS A 197 17.19 41.72 -1.51
N GLU A 198 17.73 42.92 -1.28
CA GLU A 198 19.10 43.28 -1.71
C GLU A 198 20.20 42.36 -1.14
N SER A 199 20.00 41.89 0.10
CA SER A 199 20.87 40.93 0.80
C SER A 199 20.70 39.47 0.37
N GLY A 200 19.81 39.19 -0.60
CA GLY A 200 19.50 37.84 -1.08
C GLY A 200 18.44 37.10 -0.26
N SER A 201 18.13 37.51 0.96
CA SER A 201 16.95 37.05 1.71
C SER A 201 16.36 38.18 2.56
N CYS A 202 15.05 38.13 2.78
CA CYS A 202 14.34 39.06 3.65
C CYS A 202 13.06 38.41 4.23
N PRO A 203 12.55 38.86 5.39
CA PRO A 203 11.48 38.15 6.11
C PRO A 203 10.15 38.00 5.34
N ASN A 204 9.77 39.01 4.56
CA ASN A 204 8.60 38.94 3.69
C ASN A 204 8.82 39.83 2.46
N PRO A 205 9.05 39.26 1.27
CA PRO A 205 9.25 40.04 0.07
C PRO A 205 7.95 40.37 -0.66
N ILE A 206 6.77 39.93 -0.20
CA ILE A 206 5.49 40.19 -0.88
C ILE A 206 5.12 41.67 -0.79
N LEU A 207 4.72 42.28 -1.91
CA LEU A 207 4.36 43.68 -1.96
C LEU A 207 3.09 44.00 -1.13
N PRO A 208 3.02 45.15 -0.44
CA PRO A 208 1.88 45.50 0.41
C PRO A 208 0.52 45.54 -0.30
N ASN A 209 0.48 45.92 -1.59
CA ASN A 209 -0.76 45.94 -2.36
C ASN A 209 -1.29 44.52 -2.63
N ILE A 210 -0.41 43.53 -2.84
CA ILE A 210 -0.80 42.12 -3.00
C ILE A 210 -1.44 41.60 -1.71
N LEU A 211 -0.86 41.91 -0.55
CA LEU A 211 -1.40 41.52 0.75
C LEU A 211 -2.74 42.21 1.04
N ARG A 212 -2.85 43.52 0.74
CA ARG A 212 -4.07 44.30 0.95
C ARG A 212 -5.22 43.83 0.05
N GLU A 213 -4.92 43.54 -1.20
CA GLU A 213 -5.89 43.05 -2.18
C GLU A 213 -6.15 41.55 -2.05
N LYS A 214 -5.43 40.85 -1.15
CA LYS A 214 -5.50 39.40 -0.94
C LYS A 214 -5.19 38.56 -2.18
N LYS A 215 -4.33 39.07 -3.06
CA LYS A 215 -3.97 38.39 -4.31
C LYS A 215 -3.09 37.17 -4.04
N LEU A 216 -3.50 36.01 -4.56
CA LEU A 216 -2.76 34.76 -4.46
C LEU A 216 -1.67 34.69 -5.54
N THR A 217 -0.44 34.42 -5.14
CA THR A 217 0.75 34.28 -6.01
C THR A 217 1.65 33.17 -5.48
N SER A 218 2.55 32.66 -6.31
CA SER A 218 3.56 31.70 -5.91
C SER A 218 4.94 32.05 -6.47
N GLY A 219 5.96 31.38 -5.93
CA GLY A 219 7.34 31.59 -6.34
C GLY A 219 7.59 31.05 -7.76
N TYR A 220 8.28 31.84 -8.58
CA TYR A 220 8.81 31.35 -9.85
C TYR A 220 10.11 30.58 -9.59
N MET A 221 10.19 29.35 -10.08
CA MET A 221 11.34 28.46 -9.91
C MET A 221 12.02 28.25 -11.26
N GLY A 222 13.33 28.41 -11.32
CA GLY A 222 14.12 28.11 -12.51
C GLY A 222 15.33 27.25 -12.17
N VAL A 223 15.24 25.95 -12.46
CA VAL A 223 16.33 24.99 -12.19
C VAL A 223 17.45 25.08 -13.23
N TYR A 224 17.08 25.35 -14.49
CA TYR A 224 18.04 25.40 -15.62
C TYR A 224 18.24 26.80 -16.19
N PHE A 225 17.30 27.72 -15.92
CA PHE A 225 17.32 29.08 -16.47
C PHE A 225 17.02 30.11 -15.38
N SER A 226 17.77 31.20 -15.36
CA SER A 226 17.57 32.34 -14.45
C SER A 226 16.60 33.36 -15.06
N SER A 227 15.38 32.93 -15.41
CA SER A 227 14.36 33.81 -15.97
C SER A 227 13.04 33.71 -15.20
N LYS A 228 12.47 34.85 -14.86
CA LYS A 228 11.12 34.99 -14.31
C LYS A 228 10.51 36.32 -14.78
N PRO A 229 9.16 36.46 -14.78
CA PRO A 229 8.53 37.71 -15.19
C PRO A 229 8.92 38.88 -14.28
N LYS A 230 8.92 40.08 -14.85
CA LYS A 230 9.36 41.29 -14.15
C LYS A 230 8.49 41.55 -12.91
N GLY A 231 9.14 41.75 -11.77
CA GLY A 231 8.48 42.05 -10.50
C GLY A 231 7.90 40.83 -9.78
N LYS A 232 8.04 39.61 -10.33
CA LYS A 232 7.58 38.39 -9.67
C LYS A 232 8.55 37.88 -8.63
N CYS A 233 7.99 37.28 -7.58
CA CYS A 233 8.74 36.57 -6.57
C CYS A 233 9.42 35.34 -7.17
N SER A 234 10.66 35.10 -6.75
CA SER A 234 11.26 33.78 -6.91
C SER A 234 10.69 32.81 -5.90
N HIS A 235 10.84 31.53 -6.19
CA HIS A 235 10.68 30.47 -5.22
C HIS A 235 11.75 30.62 -4.13
N GLY A 236 13.02 30.75 -4.52
CA GLY A 236 14.16 30.84 -3.62
C GLY A 236 14.81 29.49 -3.33
N GLY A 237 15.80 29.51 -2.43
CA GLY A 237 16.61 28.32 -2.12
C GLY A 237 17.80 28.15 -3.07
N LYS A 238 18.73 27.26 -2.71
CA LYS A 238 20.02 27.10 -3.43
C LYS A 238 19.86 26.60 -4.87
N GLY A 239 18.78 25.86 -5.16
CA GLY A 239 18.50 25.29 -6.48
C GLY A 239 17.74 26.21 -7.43
N ASP A 240 17.25 27.36 -6.96
CA ASP A 240 16.49 28.31 -7.80
C ASP A 240 17.41 29.38 -8.39
N LEU A 241 17.72 29.26 -9.69
CA LEU A 241 18.55 30.24 -10.40
C LEU A 241 17.87 31.61 -10.52
N THR A 242 16.53 31.67 -10.43
CA THR A 242 15.79 32.92 -10.53
C THR A 242 15.93 33.79 -9.28
N SER A 243 16.33 33.20 -8.14
CA SER A 243 16.50 33.88 -6.84
C SER A 243 17.55 35.01 -6.87
N THR A 244 18.47 34.95 -7.84
CA THR A 244 19.52 35.96 -8.07
C THR A 244 19.07 37.10 -8.99
N ILE A 245 17.89 36.98 -9.60
CA ILE A 245 17.33 37.97 -10.53
C ILE A 245 16.38 38.90 -9.78
N VAL A 246 16.51 40.20 -10.02
CA VAL A 246 15.66 41.23 -9.39
C VAL A 246 14.19 41.03 -9.80
N PRO A 247 13.23 40.98 -8.84
CA PRO A 247 13.41 41.05 -7.38
C PRO A 247 14.05 39.79 -6.78
N ARG A 248 15.21 39.91 -6.13
CA ARG A 248 16.01 38.84 -5.54
C ARG A 248 15.36 38.27 -4.28
N GLY A 249 15.79 37.06 -3.91
CA GLY A 249 15.31 36.32 -2.75
C GLY A 249 14.34 35.22 -3.14
N GLY A 250 13.31 35.03 -2.32
CA GLY A 250 12.25 34.06 -2.62
C GLY A 250 11.25 33.92 -1.49
N ILE A 251 10.09 33.35 -1.82
CA ILE A 251 8.96 33.21 -0.89
C ILE A 251 8.83 31.80 -0.31
N SER A 252 9.67 30.85 -0.72
CA SER A 252 9.60 29.46 -0.27
C SER A 252 9.77 29.33 1.25
N LYS A 253 8.94 28.45 1.80
CA LYS A 253 9.01 27.96 3.19
C LYS A 253 9.50 26.51 3.26
N ASP A 254 10.23 26.02 2.27
CA ASP A 254 10.77 24.65 2.27
C ASP A 254 11.87 24.45 3.31
N GLU A 255 12.56 25.51 3.69
CA GLU A 255 13.56 25.45 4.74
C GLU A 255 13.15 26.35 5.88
N ARG A 256 13.32 25.86 7.11
CA ARG A 256 13.16 26.67 8.31
C ARG A 256 14.42 27.50 8.50
N ARG A 257 14.33 28.78 8.14
CA ARG A 257 15.41 29.77 8.22
C ARG A 257 15.12 30.76 9.34
N PHE A 258 16.14 31.50 9.78
CA PHE A 258 16.00 32.47 10.86
C PHE A 258 15.00 33.59 10.53
N ASP A 259 14.84 33.93 9.25
CA ASP A 259 14.01 35.03 8.75
C ASP A 259 12.56 34.63 8.44
N ASN A 260 12.24 33.33 8.39
CA ASN A 260 10.90 32.83 8.04
C ASN A 260 10.28 31.85 9.04
N ILE A 261 10.84 31.70 10.26
CA ILE A 261 10.41 30.69 11.26
C ILE A 261 8.89 30.60 11.42
N ALA A 262 8.22 31.75 11.61
CA ALA A 262 6.77 31.80 11.81
C ALA A 262 6.00 31.35 10.57
N ALA A 263 6.43 31.80 9.38
CA ALA A 263 5.79 31.44 8.11
C ALA A 263 5.98 29.95 7.79
N HIS A 264 7.17 29.40 8.03
CA HIS A 264 7.45 27.98 7.87
C HIS A 264 6.58 27.12 8.79
N ASN A 265 6.54 27.43 10.08
CA ASN A 265 5.71 26.68 11.02
C ASN A 265 4.22 26.74 10.66
N ALA A 266 3.72 27.91 10.22
CA ALA A 266 2.34 28.06 9.75
C ALA A 266 2.07 27.22 8.49
N ALA A 267 2.98 27.23 7.51
CA ALA A 267 2.88 26.42 6.30
C ALA A 267 2.82 24.92 6.62
N VAL A 268 3.67 24.42 7.53
CA VAL A 268 3.68 23.02 7.97
C VAL A 268 2.35 22.63 8.61
N ASN A 269 1.79 23.48 9.48
CA ASN A 269 0.51 23.22 10.14
C ASN A 269 -0.65 23.19 9.14
N LEU A 270 -0.67 24.12 8.19
CA LEU A 270 -1.68 24.19 7.14
C LEU A 270 -1.58 23.00 6.18
N ALA A 271 -0.35 22.63 5.78
CA ALA A 271 -0.09 21.47 4.92
C ALA A 271 -0.52 20.16 5.60
N THR A 272 -0.29 20.03 6.92
CA THR A 272 -0.75 18.88 7.71
C THR A 272 -2.28 18.85 7.77
N SER A 273 -2.92 19.99 8.05
CA SER A 273 -4.38 20.11 8.13
C SER A 273 -5.06 19.84 6.78
N ALA A 274 -4.49 20.34 5.69
CA ALA A 274 -4.96 20.09 4.33
C ALA A 274 -4.82 18.61 3.95
N SER A 275 -3.70 17.98 4.32
CA SER A 275 -3.50 16.54 4.13
C SER A 275 -4.57 15.73 4.86
N THR A 276 -4.92 16.13 6.10
CA THR A 276 -6.01 15.50 6.86
C THR A 276 -7.38 15.70 6.19
N GLN A 277 -7.68 16.89 5.65
CA GLN A 277 -8.93 17.14 4.91
C GLN A 277 -9.04 16.29 3.63
N LEU A 278 -7.94 16.13 2.91
CA LEU A 278 -7.89 15.25 1.74
C LEU A 278 -8.16 13.79 2.12
N LEU A 279 -7.55 13.31 3.20
CA LEU A 279 -7.79 11.96 3.70
C LEU A 279 -9.23 11.76 4.18
N GLU A 280 -9.83 12.77 4.83
CA GLU A 280 -11.24 12.76 5.21
C GLU A 280 -12.16 12.59 3.99
N ASP A 281 -11.92 13.34 2.91
CA ASP A 281 -12.70 13.20 1.67
C ASP A 281 -12.56 11.81 1.02
N ILE A 282 -11.38 11.17 1.13
CA ILE A 282 -11.20 9.78 0.70
C ILE A 282 -12.04 8.85 1.58
N VAL A 283 -11.93 8.94 2.90
CA VAL A 283 -12.65 8.10 3.86
C VAL A 283 -14.16 8.22 3.67
N LEU A 284 -14.70 9.43 3.55
CA LEU A 284 -16.13 9.67 3.30
C LEU A 284 -16.60 9.05 1.97
N ALA A 285 -15.73 8.95 0.97
CA ALA A 285 -16.08 8.43 -0.35
C ALA A 285 -15.97 6.90 -0.50
N VAL A 286 -15.17 6.22 0.34
CA VAL A 286 -14.90 4.78 0.25
C VAL A 286 -15.33 3.98 1.49
N GLY A 287 -15.51 4.65 2.63
CA GLY A 287 -15.86 4.05 3.91
C GLY A 287 -14.67 3.56 4.73
N ASN A 288 -14.87 3.45 6.05
CA ASN A 288 -13.85 3.07 7.03
C ASN A 288 -13.16 1.74 6.69
N LYS A 289 -13.94 0.70 6.36
CA LYS A 289 -13.42 -0.65 6.07
C LYS A 289 -12.47 -0.66 4.88
N GLU A 290 -12.86 -0.05 3.76
CA GLU A 290 -12.05 -0.02 2.54
C GLU A 290 -10.80 0.87 2.70
N PHE A 291 -10.92 1.98 3.44
CA PHE A 291 -9.74 2.78 3.81
C PHE A 291 -8.74 1.99 4.65
N LEU A 292 -9.21 1.26 5.68
CA LEU A 292 -8.32 0.44 6.53
C LEU A 292 -7.70 -0.73 5.76
N LYS A 293 -8.39 -1.31 4.77
CA LYS A 293 -7.78 -2.30 3.85
C LYS A 293 -6.69 -1.65 2.99
N MET A 294 -6.94 -0.45 2.46
CA MET A 294 -5.94 0.33 1.71
C MET A 294 -4.71 0.62 2.56
N MET A 295 -4.89 0.94 3.84
CA MET A 295 -3.79 1.15 4.79
C MET A 295 -3.13 -0.14 5.30
N GLY A 296 -3.57 -1.32 4.84
CA GLY A 296 -2.99 -2.60 5.25
C GLY A 296 -3.27 -2.98 6.71
N ILE A 297 -4.30 -2.39 7.30
CA ILE A 297 -4.76 -2.63 8.68
C ILE A 297 -5.83 -3.71 8.71
N ALA A 298 -6.88 -3.55 7.91
CA ALA A 298 -7.91 -4.58 7.73
C ALA A 298 -7.47 -5.60 6.66
N ARG A 299 -7.73 -6.89 6.88
CA ARG A 299 -7.35 -7.96 5.95
C ARG A 299 -8.53 -8.27 5.01
N SER A 300 -8.30 -8.14 3.70
CA SER A 300 -9.05 -8.90 2.70
C SER A 300 -8.22 -10.15 2.43
N SER A 301 -8.61 -11.30 2.98
CA SER A 301 -8.06 -12.58 2.53
C SER A 301 -9.13 -13.25 1.69
N VAL A 302 -8.79 -13.75 0.50
CA VAL A 302 -9.67 -14.68 -0.20
C VAL A 302 -9.13 -16.08 0.07
N VAL A 303 -10.02 -16.97 0.45
CA VAL A 303 -9.68 -18.37 0.69
C VAL A 303 -10.23 -19.20 -0.46
N CYS A 304 -9.34 -19.88 -1.16
CA CYS A 304 -9.68 -20.79 -2.23
C CYS A 304 -9.46 -22.24 -1.79
N PHE A 305 -10.42 -23.10 -2.11
CA PHE A 305 -10.34 -24.54 -1.91
C PHE A 305 -10.29 -25.22 -3.28
N VAL A 306 -9.22 -25.96 -3.55
CA VAL A 306 -9.06 -26.77 -4.77
C VAL A 306 -9.16 -28.23 -4.34
N ILE A 307 -10.23 -28.93 -4.73
CA ILE A 307 -10.56 -30.23 -4.13
C ILE A 307 -10.74 -31.28 -5.21
N ASP A 308 -9.96 -32.34 -5.09
CA ASP A 308 -10.10 -33.57 -5.85
C ASP A 308 -11.43 -34.27 -5.52
N THR A 309 -12.18 -34.62 -6.56
CA THR A 309 -13.48 -35.30 -6.49
C THR A 309 -13.49 -36.63 -7.24
N THR A 310 -12.33 -37.22 -7.54
CA THR A 310 -12.25 -38.55 -8.15
C THR A 310 -12.79 -39.64 -7.23
N GLY A 311 -13.08 -40.82 -7.78
CA GLY A 311 -13.58 -41.95 -7.02
C GLY A 311 -12.59 -42.42 -5.94
N SER A 312 -11.29 -42.20 -6.11
CA SER A 312 -10.27 -42.54 -5.13
C SER A 312 -10.40 -41.73 -3.84
N MET A 313 -10.86 -40.49 -3.93
CA MET A 313 -11.20 -39.61 -2.80
C MET A 313 -12.44 -40.04 -2.02
N SER A 314 -13.14 -41.13 -2.38
CA SER A 314 -14.38 -41.57 -1.69
C SER A 314 -14.23 -41.68 -0.18
N ASP A 315 -13.06 -42.15 0.25
CA ASP A 315 -12.73 -42.29 1.65
C ASP A 315 -12.25 -40.96 2.25
N ASP A 316 -11.51 -40.15 1.50
CA ASP A 316 -10.78 -38.98 2.02
C ASP A 316 -11.59 -37.67 1.96
N ILE A 317 -12.58 -37.56 1.06
CA ILE A 317 -13.34 -36.32 0.86
C ILE A 317 -14.05 -35.85 2.13
N ALA A 318 -14.51 -36.80 2.97
CA ALA A 318 -15.17 -36.47 4.23
C ALA A 318 -14.22 -35.78 5.21
N GLU A 319 -12.94 -36.14 5.21
CA GLU A 319 -11.92 -35.48 6.03
C GLU A 319 -11.51 -34.13 5.41
N ALA A 320 -11.36 -34.05 4.09
CA ALA A 320 -11.13 -32.78 3.41
C ALA A 320 -12.24 -31.75 3.73
N ARG A 321 -13.52 -32.18 3.71
CA ARG A 321 -14.66 -31.34 4.11
C ARG A 321 -14.55 -30.83 5.55
N LYS A 322 -14.20 -31.70 6.50
CA LYS A 322 -14.02 -31.30 7.91
C LYS A 322 -12.95 -30.23 8.06
N VAL A 323 -11.81 -30.43 7.41
CA VAL A 323 -10.71 -29.45 7.40
C VAL A 323 -11.16 -28.12 6.81
N VAL A 324 -11.87 -28.15 5.67
CA VAL A 324 -12.41 -26.94 5.06
C VAL A 324 -13.37 -26.22 6.01
N TYR A 325 -14.24 -26.97 6.70
CA TYR A 325 -15.16 -26.39 7.68
C TYR A 325 -14.41 -25.77 8.86
N GLU A 326 -13.39 -26.45 9.38
CA GLU A 326 -12.53 -25.90 10.45
C GLU A 326 -11.81 -24.62 10.01
N ILE A 327 -11.30 -24.56 8.77
CA ILE A 327 -10.69 -23.35 8.21
C ILE A 327 -11.71 -22.22 8.12
N ILE A 328 -12.92 -22.49 7.62
CA ILE A 328 -14.00 -21.51 7.54
C ILE A 328 -14.40 -21.05 8.95
N ASP A 329 -14.65 -21.97 9.89
CA ASP A 329 -15.12 -21.67 11.24
C ASP A 329 -14.09 -20.98 12.12
N SER A 330 -12.80 -21.26 11.91
CA SER A 330 -11.73 -20.54 12.61
C SER A 330 -11.61 -19.07 12.19
N LYS A 331 -12.18 -18.71 11.04
CA LYS A 331 -12.13 -17.36 10.47
C LYS A 331 -13.48 -16.64 10.50
N LYS A 332 -14.59 -17.38 10.42
CA LYS A 332 -15.95 -16.82 10.42
C LYS A 332 -16.18 -15.97 11.66
N GLY A 333 -16.59 -14.71 11.47
CA GLY A 333 -16.81 -13.76 12.56
C GLY A 333 -15.53 -13.28 13.25
N THR A 334 -14.34 -13.58 12.69
CA THR A 334 -13.06 -13.04 13.15
C THR A 334 -12.51 -12.02 12.15
N GLN A 335 -11.46 -11.32 12.54
CA GLN A 335 -10.79 -10.33 11.68
C GLN A 335 -10.05 -10.98 10.49
N ASP A 336 -9.91 -12.30 10.49
CA ASP A 336 -9.36 -13.08 9.38
C ASP A 336 -10.46 -13.70 8.50
N GLU A 337 -11.74 -13.33 8.71
CA GLU A 337 -12.85 -13.76 7.85
C GLU A 337 -12.55 -13.38 6.40
N PRO A 338 -12.53 -14.35 5.48
CA PRO A 338 -12.31 -14.07 4.09
C PRO A 338 -13.36 -13.13 3.52
N SER A 339 -12.94 -12.16 2.70
CA SER A 339 -13.88 -11.31 1.95
C SER A 339 -14.65 -12.10 0.91
N GLU A 340 -14.08 -13.22 0.45
CA GLU A 340 -14.68 -14.13 -0.49
C GLU A 340 -14.12 -15.55 -0.29
N TYR A 341 -14.94 -16.54 -0.57
CA TYR A 341 -14.56 -17.95 -0.67
C TYR A 341 -14.69 -18.43 -2.11
N ILE A 342 -13.68 -19.16 -2.58
CA ILE A 342 -13.64 -19.77 -3.91
C ILE A 342 -13.51 -21.29 -3.78
N LEU A 343 -14.23 -22.05 -4.60
CA LEU A 343 -14.12 -23.50 -4.70
C LEU A 343 -13.87 -23.90 -6.16
N VAL A 344 -12.83 -24.70 -6.37
CA VAL A 344 -12.51 -25.33 -7.66
C VAL A 344 -12.44 -26.85 -7.46
N PRO A 345 -13.53 -27.59 -7.74
CA PRO A 345 -13.48 -29.05 -7.75
C PRO A 345 -12.71 -29.54 -8.99
N PHE A 346 -12.05 -30.68 -8.93
CA PHE A 346 -11.47 -31.31 -10.13
C PHE A 346 -11.62 -32.83 -10.13
N ASN A 347 -11.61 -33.43 -11.32
CA ASN A 347 -11.86 -34.85 -11.54
C ASN A 347 -11.38 -35.28 -12.94
N ASP A 348 -10.42 -36.19 -13.10
CA ASP A 348 -9.94 -36.57 -14.44
C ASP A 348 -11.08 -37.07 -15.37
N PRO A 349 -11.30 -36.46 -16.57
CA PRO A 349 -10.45 -35.45 -17.25
C PRO A 349 -10.85 -33.99 -17.06
N ASP A 350 -11.91 -33.70 -16.33
CA ASP A 350 -12.49 -32.38 -16.13
C ASP A 350 -11.93 -31.63 -14.89
N PHE A 351 -12.03 -30.31 -14.90
CA PHE A 351 -11.78 -29.47 -13.73
C PHE A 351 -12.70 -28.25 -13.73
N GLY A 352 -13.08 -27.81 -12.54
CA GLY A 352 -14.11 -26.79 -12.34
C GLY A 352 -15.54 -27.33 -12.50
N PRO A 353 -16.53 -26.44 -12.70
CA PRO A 353 -16.41 -24.97 -12.77
C PRO A 353 -16.03 -24.34 -11.42
N MET A 354 -15.49 -23.11 -11.46
CA MET A 354 -15.21 -22.32 -10.27
C MET A 354 -16.54 -21.81 -9.65
N PHE A 355 -16.67 -21.98 -8.33
CA PHE A 355 -17.76 -21.43 -7.52
C PHE A 355 -17.22 -20.34 -6.59
N ARG A 356 -17.95 -19.24 -6.41
CA ARG A 356 -17.55 -18.08 -5.59
C ARG A 356 -18.71 -17.62 -4.71
N THR A 357 -18.42 -17.21 -3.47
CA THR A 357 -19.41 -16.67 -2.54
C THR A 357 -18.74 -15.90 -1.40
N GLU A 358 -19.37 -14.83 -0.93
CA GLU A 358 -18.97 -14.12 0.29
C GLU A 358 -19.58 -14.78 1.55
N ASP A 359 -20.61 -15.62 1.37
CA ASP A 359 -21.33 -16.29 2.45
C ASP A 359 -20.65 -17.62 2.84
N PRO A 360 -20.14 -17.77 4.08
CA PRO A 360 -19.46 -18.98 4.53
C PRO A 360 -20.38 -20.20 4.56
N ASP A 361 -21.67 -20.04 4.83
CA ASP A 361 -22.62 -21.16 4.92
C ASP A 361 -22.99 -21.66 3.51
N LYS A 362 -23.05 -20.77 2.52
CA LYS A 362 -23.13 -21.17 1.10
C LYS A 362 -21.89 -21.93 0.65
N MET A 363 -20.70 -21.50 1.08
CA MET A 363 -19.46 -22.23 0.77
C MET A 363 -19.49 -23.63 1.39
N LYS A 364 -19.85 -23.76 2.67
CA LYS A 364 -19.97 -25.07 3.33
C LYS A 364 -20.96 -25.99 2.63
N LYS A 365 -22.07 -25.45 2.13
CA LYS A 365 -23.06 -26.19 1.35
C LYS A 365 -22.47 -26.69 0.02
N ALA A 366 -21.78 -25.83 -0.73
CA ALA A 366 -21.11 -26.23 -1.97
C ALA A 366 -20.10 -27.37 -1.72
N ILE A 367 -19.36 -27.30 -0.62
CA ILE A 367 -18.41 -28.34 -0.19
C ILE A 367 -19.12 -29.65 0.21
N SER A 368 -20.28 -29.59 0.88
CA SER A 368 -21.05 -30.81 1.22
C SER A 368 -21.63 -31.51 -0.01
N ASP A 369 -21.85 -30.78 -1.10
CA ASP A 369 -22.45 -31.30 -2.33
C ASP A 369 -21.44 -32.02 -3.24
N LEU A 370 -20.13 -31.92 -2.96
CA LEU A 370 -19.07 -32.57 -3.74
C LEU A 370 -19.17 -34.10 -3.69
N LYS A 371 -19.44 -34.79 -4.80
CA LYS A 371 -19.56 -36.26 -4.81
C LYS A 371 -18.33 -36.90 -5.46
N PRO A 372 -17.57 -37.74 -4.74
CA PRO A 372 -16.51 -38.56 -5.31
C PRO A 372 -17.08 -39.46 -6.39
N ARG A 373 -16.54 -39.39 -7.60
CA ARG A 373 -16.99 -40.21 -8.73
C ARG A 373 -15.90 -40.32 -9.78
N GLY A 374 -15.99 -41.33 -10.64
CA GLY A 374 -15.08 -41.43 -11.78
C GLY A 374 -13.62 -41.47 -11.36
N GLY A 375 -12.78 -40.76 -12.11
CA GLY A 375 -11.33 -40.98 -12.15
C GLY A 375 -11.02 -42.08 -13.15
N GLY A 376 -10.45 -41.70 -14.30
CA GLY A 376 -10.02 -42.66 -15.31
C GLY A 376 -8.79 -43.41 -14.84
N ASP A 377 -7.63 -42.82 -15.07
CA ASP A 377 -6.33 -43.28 -14.61
C ASP A 377 -5.78 -42.36 -13.50
N ILE A 378 -4.80 -42.87 -12.76
CA ILE A 378 -3.92 -42.05 -11.92
C ILE A 378 -2.66 -41.85 -12.77
N PRO A 379 -2.15 -40.62 -12.96
CA PRO A 379 -2.35 -39.37 -12.18
C PRO A 379 -3.51 -38.44 -12.62
N GLU A 380 -3.78 -37.33 -11.90
CA GLU A 380 -4.96 -36.44 -12.08
C GLU A 380 -4.67 -34.97 -12.46
N MET A 381 -5.66 -34.20 -12.93
CA MET A 381 -5.56 -32.81 -13.45
C MET A 381 -5.43 -31.69 -12.37
N CYS A 382 -4.60 -31.92 -11.35
CA CYS A 382 -4.46 -31.04 -10.19
C CYS A 382 -3.90 -29.65 -10.55
N LEU A 383 -2.88 -29.56 -11.41
CA LEU A 383 -2.25 -28.27 -11.71
C LEU A 383 -3.14 -27.38 -12.56
N SER A 384 -3.97 -27.94 -13.44
CA SER A 384 -4.96 -27.21 -14.22
C SER A 384 -6.04 -26.58 -13.33
N ALA A 385 -6.50 -27.32 -12.31
CA ALA A 385 -7.42 -26.79 -11.31
C ALA A 385 -6.80 -25.66 -10.48
N LEU A 386 -5.52 -25.82 -10.10
CA LEU A 386 -4.75 -24.79 -9.40
C LEU A 386 -4.51 -23.56 -10.29
N GLN A 387 -4.29 -23.74 -11.59
CA GLN A 387 -4.20 -22.63 -12.54
C GLN A 387 -5.50 -21.83 -12.58
N LEU A 388 -6.65 -22.51 -12.66
CA LEU A 388 -7.95 -21.88 -12.62
C LEU A 388 -8.15 -21.08 -11.32
N ALA A 389 -7.76 -21.64 -10.18
CA ALA A 389 -7.79 -20.94 -8.90
C ALA A 389 -6.88 -19.68 -8.89
N LEU A 390 -5.63 -19.81 -9.33
CA LEU A 390 -4.66 -18.70 -9.34
C LEU A 390 -5.03 -17.57 -10.31
N THR A 391 -5.75 -17.89 -11.39
CA THR A 391 -6.19 -16.91 -12.38
C THR A 391 -7.53 -16.26 -12.02
N GLY A 392 -8.39 -16.95 -11.26
CA GLY A 392 -9.68 -16.40 -10.82
C GLY A 392 -9.68 -15.75 -9.43
N ALA A 393 -8.72 -16.09 -8.56
CA ALA A 393 -8.60 -15.51 -7.23
C ALA A 393 -7.87 -14.15 -7.24
N PRO A 394 -8.23 -13.20 -6.36
CA PRO A 394 -7.47 -11.97 -6.16
C PRO A 394 -6.02 -12.23 -5.74
N SER A 395 -5.16 -11.23 -5.93
CA SER A 395 -3.76 -11.32 -5.47
C SER A 395 -3.69 -11.50 -3.95
N SER A 396 -2.63 -12.16 -3.46
CA SER A 396 -2.39 -12.49 -2.05
C SER A 396 -3.45 -13.40 -1.40
N SER A 397 -4.10 -14.26 -2.20
CA SER A 397 -5.07 -15.26 -1.70
C SER A 397 -4.38 -16.45 -1.03
N HIS A 398 -5.10 -17.11 -0.11
CA HIS A 398 -4.69 -18.41 0.44
C HIS A 398 -5.41 -19.53 -0.31
N ILE A 399 -4.65 -20.43 -0.92
CA ILE A 399 -5.18 -21.56 -1.70
C ILE A 399 -4.82 -22.86 -0.99
N TYR A 400 -5.84 -23.68 -0.68
CA TYR A 400 -5.67 -24.99 -0.07
C TYR A 400 -6.07 -26.07 -1.09
N VAL A 401 -5.12 -26.93 -1.43
CA VAL A 401 -5.29 -28.01 -2.41
C VAL A 401 -5.41 -29.35 -1.67
N PHE A 402 -6.44 -30.14 -1.98
CA PHE A 402 -6.70 -31.46 -1.40
C PHE A 402 -6.76 -32.53 -2.49
N THR A 403 -5.93 -33.58 -2.39
CA THR A 403 -5.83 -34.67 -3.39
C THR A 403 -5.26 -35.96 -2.79
N ASP A 404 -5.55 -37.14 -3.38
CA ASP A 404 -4.89 -38.42 -3.05
C ASP A 404 -3.89 -38.90 -4.13
N ALA A 405 -3.63 -38.04 -5.13
CA ALA A 405 -2.90 -38.40 -6.33
C ALA A 405 -1.82 -37.39 -6.75
N ALA A 406 -0.90 -37.91 -7.57
CA ALA A 406 0.05 -37.10 -8.32
C ALA A 406 -0.66 -36.29 -9.41
N ALA A 407 -0.06 -35.16 -9.80
CA ALA A 407 -0.52 -34.38 -10.93
C ALA A 407 -0.13 -35.05 -12.26
N LYS A 408 -1.08 -35.17 -13.19
CA LYS A 408 -0.92 -35.67 -14.56
C LYS A 408 -0.30 -34.61 -15.46
N ASP A 409 -0.71 -33.38 -15.21
CA ASP A 409 -0.38 -32.15 -15.92
C ASP A 409 0.87 -31.47 -15.34
N ILE A 410 1.88 -32.27 -15.01
CA ILE A 410 3.10 -31.83 -14.32
C ILE A 410 3.89 -30.79 -15.12
N GLU A 411 3.73 -30.76 -16.45
CA GLU A 411 4.28 -29.76 -17.34
C GLU A 411 3.83 -28.33 -17.00
N LEU A 412 2.71 -28.15 -16.30
CA LEU A 412 2.23 -26.83 -15.87
C LEU A 412 3.00 -26.26 -14.68
N LYS A 413 3.91 -27.02 -14.04
CA LYS A 413 4.61 -26.61 -12.82
C LYS A 413 5.26 -25.23 -12.93
N ASP A 414 5.97 -24.93 -14.02
CA ASP A 414 6.63 -23.63 -14.21
C ASP A 414 5.63 -22.49 -14.41
N THR A 415 4.54 -22.75 -15.11
CA THR A 415 3.41 -21.80 -15.27
C THR A 415 2.76 -21.49 -13.92
N ILE A 416 2.51 -22.52 -13.11
CA ILE A 416 1.97 -22.35 -11.75
C ILE A 416 2.94 -21.57 -10.87
N ALA A 417 4.24 -21.88 -10.92
CA ALA A 417 5.26 -21.14 -10.16
C ALA A 417 5.32 -19.66 -10.58
N ALA A 418 5.17 -19.36 -11.87
CA ALA A 418 5.06 -17.98 -12.35
C ALA A 418 3.80 -17.30 -11.83
N LEU A 419 2.63 -17.96 -11.93
CA LEU A 419 1.37 -17.43 -11.41
C LEU A 419 1.44 -17.14 -9.91
N ILE A 420 1.93 -18.07 -9.10
CA ILE A 420 2.18 -17.89 -7.66
C ILE A 420 3.03 -16.63 -7.40
N ARG A 421 4.14 -16.45 -8.14
CA ARG A 421 5.02 -15.29 -7.97
C ARG A 421 4.35 -13.98 -8.37
N THR A 422 3.50 -13.99 -9.39
CA THR A 422 2.79 -12.80 -9.87
C THR A 422 1.62 -12.43 -8.97
N SER A 423 0.79 -13.41 -8.59
CA SER A 423 -0.37 -13.21 -7.74
C SER A 423 0.00 -12.99 -6.28
N LYS A 424 1.21 -13.39 -5.86
CA LYS A 424 1.64 -13.39 -4.45
C LYS A 424 0.77 -14.27 -3.54
N SER A 425 0.05 -15.23 -4.13
CA SER A 425 -0.82 -16.15 -3.38
C SER A 425 0.01 -17.23 -2.69
N THR A 426 -0.43 -17.64 -1.50
CA THR A 426 0.16 -18.76 -0.76
C THR A 426 -0.62 -20.03 -1.08
N VAL A 427 0.09 -21.11 -1.45
CA VAL A 427 -0.53 -22.39 -1.84
C VAL A 427 -0.05 -23.48 -0.88
N SER A 428 -1.01 -24.11 -0.20
CA SER A 428 -0.75 -25.26 0.68
C SER A 428 -1.40 -26.51 0.14
N PHE A 429 -0.63 -27.60 0.08
CA PHE A 429 -1.06 -28.89 -0.46
C PHE A 429 -1.27 -29.90 0.67
N PHE A 430 -2.40 -30.60 0.61
CA PHE A 430 -2.77 -31.70 1.47
C PHE A 430 -2.94 -32.95 0.64
N MET A 431 -1.97 -33.87 0.76
CA MET A 431 -1.98 -35.13 0.04
C MET A 431 -2.24 -36.30 1.01
N THR A 432 -3.24 -37.12 0.72
CA THR A 432 -3.45 -38.37 1.47
C THR A 432 -2.68 -39.52 0.81
N SER A 433 -1.85 -40.22 1.58
CA SER A 433 -1.09 -41.36 1.05
C SER A 433 -1.81 -42.69 1.28
N ARG A 434 -2.13 -43.41 0.20
CA ARG A 434 -2.64 -44.78 0.30
C ARG A 434 -1.53 -45.76 0.67
N SER A 435 -1.62 -46.31 1.87
CA SER A 435 -0.67 -47.27 2.45
C SER A 435 -0.66 -48.60 1.69
N LYS A 436 0.05 -48.68 0.56
CA LYS A 436 0.51 -49.95 -0.02
C LYS A 436 2.02 -49.91 -0.22
N LYS A 437 2.74 -50.76 0.52
CA LYS A 437 4.21 -50.92 0.60
C LYS A 437 4.97 -51.02 -0.75
N ARG A 438 4.28 -51.12 -1.88
CA ARG A 438 4.86 -51.33 -3.22
C ARG A 438 4.85 -50.09 -4.15
N ARG A 439 4.24 -48.96 -3.75
CA ARG A 439 4.16 -47.71 -4.55
C ARG A 439 5.13 -46.58 -4.13
N ARG A 440 5.95 -46.79 -3.09
CA ARG A 440 6.79 -45.77 -2.44
C ARG A 440 7.86 -45.09 -3.31
N ARG A 441 8.20 -45.62 -4.50
CA ARG A 441 9.24 -45.03 -5.38
C ARG A 441 8.69 -44.08 -6.44
N ALA A 442 7.42 -44.18 -6.82
CA ALA A 442 6.81 -43.32 -7.84
C ALA A 442 6.02 -42.14 -7.23
N THR A 443 5.59 -42.27 -5.97
CA THR A 443 4.86 -41.21 -5.24
C THR A 443 5.77 -40.14 -4.65
N SER A 444 7.06 -40.44 -4.40
CA SER A 444 7.98 -39.46 -3.81
C SER A 444 8.29 -38.30 -4.78
N SER A 445 8.56 -38.61 -6.06
CA SER A 445 8.85 -37.57 -7.07
C SER A 445 7.65 -36.70 -7.42
N ALA A 446 6.43 -37.23 -7.26
CA ALA A 446 5.21 -36.47 -7.48
C ALA A 446 4.91 -35.50 -6.34
N PHE A 447 5.13 -35.93 -5.09
CA PHE A 447 5.00 -35.05 -3.93
C PHE A 447 6.07 -33.95 -3.91
N ASP A 448 7.27 -34.23 -4.44
CA ASP A 448 8.34 -33.23 -4.56
C ASP A 448 7.90 -32.00 -5.38
N ALA A 449 7.10 -32.17 -6.42
CA ALA A 449 6.57 -31.05 -7.20
C ALA A 449 5.63 -30.16 -6.39
N TYR A 450 4.72 -30.74 -5.61
CA TYR A 450 3.84 -29.98 -4.70
C TYR A 450 4.66 -29.27 -3.61
N LYS A 451 5.69 -29.93 -3.09
CA LYS A 451 6.60 -29.35 -2.09
C LYS A 451 7.34 -28.13 -2.63
N GLU A 452 7.85 -28.20 -3.85
CA GLU A 452 8.51 -27.06 -4.49
C GLU A 452 7.57 -25.88 -4.72
N LEU A 453 6.34 -26.14 -5.20
CA LEU A 453 5.33 -25.09 -5.40
C LEU A 453 4.89 -24.46 -4.08
N ALA A 454 4.66 -25.28 -3.05
CA ALA A 454 4.35 -24.82 -1.70
C ALA A 454 5.45 -23.91 -1.18
N LEU A 455 6.71 -24.38 -1.24
CA LEU A 455 7.88 -23.62 -0.79
C LEU A 455 8.03 -22.29 -1.54
N ALA A 456 7.84 -22.29 -2.86
CA ALA A 456 7.91 -21.09 -3.68
C ALA A 456 6.82 -20.04 -3.35
N SER A 457 5.70 -20.49 -2.77
CA SER A 457 4.58 -19.64 -2.37
C SER A 457 4.59 -19.21 -0.89
N GLY A 458 5.55 -19.72 -0.10
CA GLY A 458 5.53 -19.61 1.37
C GLY A 458 4.48 -20.49 2.05
N GLY A 459 3.87 -21.42 1.32
CA GLY A 459 2.91 -22.40 1.82
C GLY A 459 3.57 -23.69 2.28
N GLN A 460 2.75 -24.71 2.56
CA GLN A 460 3.22 -26.00 3.04
C GLN A 460 2.67 -27.16 2.21
N ALA A 461 3.49 -28.16 1.94
CA ALA A 461 3.04 -29.43 1.39
C ALA A 461 3.09 -30.50 2.48
N ILE A 462 1.95 -31.14 2.73
CA ILE A 462 1.76 -32.12 3.78
C ILE A 462 1.29 -33.43 3.15
N GLU A 463 2.06 -34.49 3.35
CA GLU A 463 1.66 -35.86 3.02
C GLU A 463 1.38 -36.62 4.32
N VAL A 464 0.13 -37.01 4.54
CA VAL A 464 -0.27 -37.72 5.76
C VAL A 464 -1.22 -38.87 5.45
N SER A 465 -1.40 -39.76 6.43
CA SER A 465 -2.50 -40.72 6.35
C SER A 465 -3.83 -40.01 6.56
N LYS A 466 -4.92 -40.56 6.02
CA LYS A 466 -6.29 -40.06 6.20
C LYS A 466 -6.61 -39.64 7.65
N LYS A 467 -6.24 -40.48 8.63
CA LYS A 467 -6.54 -40.25 10.06
C LYS A 467 -5.80 -39.05 10.65
N GLN A 468 -4.72 -38.62 10.02
CA GLN A 468 -3.83 -37.55 10.49
C GLN A 468 -4.06 -36.23 9.76
N LEU A 469 -4.93 -36.21 8.74
CA LEU A 469 -5.23 -35.01 7.97
C LEU A 469 -5.74 -33.85 8.84
N PRO A 470 -6.67 -34.05 9.80
CA PRO A 470 -7.11 -32.97 10.70
C PRO A 470 -6.04 -32.50 11.69
N GLN A 471 -4.99 -33.28 11.96
CA GLN A 471 -3.92 -32.89 12.87
C GLN A 471 -2.86 -32.06 12.15
N ALA A 472 -2.62 -32.39 10.88
CA ALA A 472 -1.63 -31.72 10.05
C ALA A 472 -2.08 -30.30 9.66
N THR A 473 -3.38 -30.03 9.65
CA THR A 473 -3.95 -28.70 9.39
C THR A 473 -3.72 -27.73 10.55
N GLY A 474 -3.63 -28.23 11.79
CA GLY A 474 -3.21 -27.45 12.95
C GLY A 474 -1.83 -26.81 12.77
N VAL A 475 -0.90 -27.52 12.12
CA VAL A 475 0.47 -27.03 11.84
C VAL A 475 0.47 -25.85 10.88
N ILE A 476 -0.43 -25.84 9.87
CA ILE A 476 -0.55 -24.73 8.93
C ILE A 476 -1.25 -23.53 9.56
N ARG A 477 -2.24 -23.76 10.43
CA ARG A 477 -2.92 -22.67 11.14
C ARG A 477 -1.92 -21.89 11.99
N ASP A 478 -1.08 -22.59 12.74
CA ASP A 478 -0.11 -21.97 13.65
C ASP A 478 1.02 -21.23 12.91
N THR A 479 1.36 -21.63 11.69
CA THR A 479 2.36 -20.94 10.84
C THR A 479 1.78 -19.86 9.93
N SER A 480 0.50 -19.95 9.55
CA SER A 480 -0.19 -18.90 8.80
C SER A 480 -0.56 -17.68 9.66
N THR A 481 -0.74 -17.89 10.98
CA THR A 481 -0.88 -16.81 11.97
C THR A 481 0.48 -16.35 12.52
N SER A 482 1.46 -17.26 12.63
CA SER A 482 2.85 -16.91 12.94
C SER A 482 3.62 -16.57 11.66
N ALA A 483 3.47 -15.35 11.18
CA ALA A 483 4.58 -14.69 10.48
C ALA A 483 5.70 -14.38 11.52
N LEU A 484 6.24 -15.42 12.15
CA LEU A 484 7.39 -15.34 13.03
C LEU A 484 8.66 -15.41 12.17
N VAL A 485 9.31 -14.27 12.11
CA VAL A 485 10.72 -14.00 11.81
C VAL A 485 11.65 -15.23 11.80
N GLY A 486 12.39 -15.38 10.71
CA GLY A 486 13.68 -16.09 10.63
C GLY A 486 14.30 -15.78 9.25
N LEU A 487 15.53 -15.31 9.08
CA LEU A 487 16.74 -15.45 9.90
C LEU A 487 17.65 -14.22 9.73
N SER A 488 18.09 -13.64 10.84
CA SER A 488 19.45 -13.08 10.91
C SER A 488 20.40 -14.26 11.06
N CYS A 489 21.23 -14.51 10.05
CA CYS A 489 22.39 -15.39 10.22
C CYS A 489 23.60 -14.51 10.48
N SER A 490 24.07 -14.55 11.72
CA SER A 490 25.41 -14.11 12.09
C SER A 490 26.44 -14.84 11.23
N THR A 491 27.44 -14.11 10.75
CA THR A 491 28.76 -14.67 10.50
C THR A 491 29.78 -13.69 11.05
N ASP A 492 30.34 -14.06 12.20
CA ASP A 492 31.65 -13.60 12.61
C ASP A 492 32.68 -14.05 11.57
N LEU A 493 33.48 -13.10 11.07
CA LEU A 493 34.93 -13.18 10.91
C LEU A 493 35.51 -11.79 10.70
#